data_AF-A0A0F5YM69-F1
#
_entry.id   AF-A0A0F5YM69-F1
#
_cell.length_a   1.000
_cell.length_b   1.000
_cell.length_c   1.000
_cell.angle_alpha   90.00
_cell.angle_beta   90.00
_cell.angle_gamma   90.00
#
_symmetry.space_group_name_H-M   'P 1'
#
loop_
_entity.id
_entity.type
_entity.pdbx_description
1 polymer ?
#
loop_
_entity_poly.entity_id
_entity_poly.type
_entity_poly.pdbx_seq_one_letter_code
_entity_poly.pdbx_strand_id
1 'polypeptide(L)'
;MSNIGKIYYFRASYEPSIQLDINNLPDWLSVAVNWQGYRISTLPWIANVACLLGNLHVEDHPTGWKSYLESLGFKDVIPISCEDFYEDTLYC
;
A
#
# COMPACT_ATOMS: atom_id res chain seq x y z
N MET A 1 -10.82 11.31 -20.93
CA MET A 1 -11.10 11.28 -19.48
C MET A 1 -9.92 10.60 -18.82
N SER A 2 -9.14 11.35 -18.06
CA SER A 2 -7.93 10.85 -17.40
C SER A 2 -8.32 9.69 -16.47
N ASN A 3 -7.81 8.48 -16.72
CA ASN A 3 -7.96 7.37 -15.79
C ASN A 3 -7.34 7.82 -14.46
N ILE A 4 -8.19 8.19 -13.51
CA ILE A 4 -7.78 8.34 -12.12
C ILE A 4 -7.27 6.95 -11.73
N GLY A 5 -5.97 6.84 -11.43
CA GLY A 5 -5.32 5.58 -11.08
C GLY A 5 -6.14 4.82 -10.03
N LYS A 6 -6.19 3.50 -10.13
CA LYS A 6 -7.01 2.69 -9.22
C LYS A 6 -6.41 2.70 -7.82
N ILE A 7 -7.27 2.76 -6.81
CA ILE A 7 -6.84 2.52 -5.42
C ILE A 7 -6.70 1.01 -5.25
N TYR A 8 -5.54 0.60 -4.74
CA TYR A 8 -5.25 -0.79 -4.38
C TYR A 8 -5.13 -0.91 -2.87
N TYR A 9 -5.61 -2.03 -2.34
CA TYR A 9 -5.63 -2.32 -0.92
C TYR A 9 -4.84 -3.58 -0.63
N PHE A 10 -4.07 -3.56 0.45
CA PHE A 10 -3.21 -4.68 0.85
C PHE A 10 -3.22 -4.87 2.36
N ARG A 11 -2.93 -6.10 2.77
CA ARG A 11 -2.48 -6.45 4.12
C ARG A 11 -1.03 -6.90 4.10
N ALA A 12 -0.33 -6.69 5.21
CA ALA A 12 1.00 -7.25 5.44
C ALA A 12 1.19 -7.63 6.91
N SER A 13 2.00 -8.64 7.17
CA SER A 13 2.22 -9.14 8.53
C SER A 13 2.98 -8.12 9.39
N TYR A 14 2.57 -7.93 10.65
CA TYR A 14 3.22 -6.98 11.56
C TYR A 14 4.60 -7.45 12.04
N GLU A 15 4.66 -8.58 12.75
CA GLU A 15 5.91 -9.10 13.35
C GLU A 15 7.01 -9.37 12.32
N PRO A 16 6.75 -10.00 11.17
CA PRO A 16 7.79 -10.21 10.16
C PRO A 16 8.28 -8.91 9.51
N SER A 17 7.47 -7.84 9.54
CA SER A 17 7.85 -6.51 9.03
C SER A 17 8.33 -5.57 10.14
N ILE A 18 8.75 -6.08 11.30
CA ILE A 18 9.16 -5.24 12.46
C ILE A 18 10.37 -4.34 12.19
N GLN A 19 11.16 -4.65 11.17
CA GLN A 19 12.30 -3.84 10.73
C GLN A 19 11.89 -2.71 9.76
N LEU A 20 10.61 -2.64 9.38
CA LEU A 20 10.08 -1.58 8.52
C LEU A 20 10.13 -0.24 9.25
N ASP A 21 10.78 0.75 8.62
CA ASP A 21 10.72 2.13 9.10
C ASP A 21 9.43 2.79 8.63
N ILE A 22 8.37 2.66 9.44
CA ILE A 22 7.05 3.23 9.14
C ILE A 22 7.11 4.75 8.97
N ASN A 23 8.02 5.44 9.67
CA ASN A 23 8.12 6.90 9.64
C ASN A 23 8.73 7.42 8.33
N ASN A 24 9.33 6.54 7.54
CA ASN A 24 9.98 6.88 6.26
C ASN A 24 9.27 6.23 5.07
N LEU A 25 7.98 5.92 5.22
CA LEU A 25 7.17 5.43 4.12
C LEU A 25 6.80 6.57 3.15
N PRO A 26 6.72 6.29 1.83
CA PRO A 26 6.35 7.29 0.86
C PRO A 26 4.91 7.80 1.02
N ASP A 27 4.71 9.10 0.77
CA ASP A 27 3.40 9.77 0.89
C ASP A 27 2.32 9.21 -0.04
N TRP A 28 2.67 8.45 -1.08
CA TRP A 28 1.70 7.78 -1.95
C TRP A 28 1.11 6.49 -1.37
N LEU A 29 1.45 6.16 -0.12
CA LEU A 29 0.87 5.07 0.65
C LEU A 29 0.20 5.63 1.90
N SER A 30 -1.01 5.13 2.17
CA SER A 30 -1.64 5.26 3.49
C SER A 30 -1.47 3.95 4.23
N VAL A 31 -0.89 3.98 5.43
CA VAL A 31 -0.60 2.79 6.23
C VAL A 31 -1.15 2.94 7.63
N ALA A 32 -1.93 1.96 8.06
CA ALA A 32 -2.46 1.84 9.41
C ALA A 32 -2.15 0.44 9.96
N VAL A 33 -2.30 0.25 11.27
CA VAL A 33 -2.10 -1.04 11.94
C VAL A 33 -3.39 -1.44 12.65
N ASN A 34 -3.73 -2.72 12.61
CA ASN A 34 -4.77 -3.32 13.45
C ASN A 34 -4.34 -4.72 13.92
N TRP A 35 -5.27 -5.47 14.52
CA TRP A 35 -5.02 -6.83 15.01
C TRP A 35 -4.62 -7.86 13.94
N GLN A 36 -4.86 -7.58 12.64
CA GLN A 36 -4.43 -8.43 11.53
C GLN A 36 -3.07 -8.06 10.96
N GLY A 37 -2.51 -6.91 11.35
CA GLY A 37 -1.22 -6.41 10.90
C GLY A 37 -1.31 -5.05 10.24
N TYR A 38 -0.49 -4.82 9.21
CA TYR A 38 -0.51 -3.60 8.43
C TYR A 38 -1.66 -3.60 7.43
N ARG A 39 -2.33 -2.47 7.33
CA ARG A 39 -3.33 -2.15 6.31
C ARG A 39 -2.80 -1.04 5.45
N ILE A 40 -2.76 -1.28 4.15
CA ILE A 40 -2.11 -0.39 3.20
C ILE A 40 -3.09 -0.05 2.08
N SER A 41 -3.21 1.23 1.76
CA SER A 41 -3.88 1.67 0.54
C SER A 41 -2.99 2.60 -0.28
N THR A 42 -3.07 2.49 -1.60
CA THR A 42 -2.39 3.44 -2.49
C THR A 42 -3.15 4.76 -2.52
N LEU A 43 -2.44 5.87 -2.71
CA LEU A 43 -3.01 7.20 -2.92
C LEU A 43 -2.69 7.65 -4.36
N PRO A 44 -3.52 7.28 -5.36
CA PRO A 44 -3.21 7.45 -6.77
C PRO A 44 -2.93 8.90 -7.17
N TRP A 45 -3.54 9.88 -6.51
CA TRP A 45 -3.28 11.30 -6.80
C TRP A 45 -1.86 11.73 -6.44
N ILE A 46 -1.21 11.08 -5.47
CA ILE A 46 0.22 11.30 -5.13
C ILE A 46 1.10 10.38 -5.98
N ALA A 47 0.72 9.10 -6.10
CA ALA A 47 1.47 8.10 -6.87
C ALA A 47 1.64 8.53 -8.34
N ASN A 48 0.57 9.04 -8.96
CA ASN A 48 0.61 9.49 -10.35
C ASN A 48 1.57 10.67 -10.53
N VAL A 49 1.60 11.61 -9.58
CA VAL A 49 2.55 12.74 -9.61
C VAL A 49 3.98 12.22 -9.44
N ALA A 50 4.21 11.30 -8.51
CA ALA A 50 5.53 10.68 -8.32
C ALA A 50 6.01 9.92 -9.58
N CYS A 51 5.13 9.19 -10.27
CA CYS A 51 5.43 8.53 -11.54
C CYS A 51 5.78 9.55 -12.64
N LEU A 52 5.01 10.63 -12.78
CA LEU A 52 5.27 11.68 -13.77
C LEU A 52 6.59 12.40 -13.55
N LEU A 53 7.01 12.54 -12.28
CA LEU A 53 8.29 13.12 -11.90
C LEU A 53 9.47 12.13 -11.97
N GLY A 54 9.22 10.85 -12.28
CA GLY A 54 10.25 9.81 -12.35
C GLY A 54 10.71 9.30 -10.99
N ASN A 55 9.99 9.60 -9.90
CA ASN A 55 10.33 9.18 -8.54
C ASN A 55 9.74 7.81 -8.18
N LEU A 56 8.72 7.35 -8.91
CA LEU A 56 8.06 6.07 -8.70
C LEU A 56 8.03 5.28 -10.00
N HIS A 57 8.54 4.05 -9.96
CA HIS A 57 8.53 3.11 -11.07
C HIS A 57 7.77 1.85 -10.63
N VAL A 58 6.45 1.92 -10.69
CA VAL A 58 5.57 0.80 -10.36
C VAL A 58 4.62 0.53 -11.52
N GLU A 59 4.39 -0.74 -11.81
CA GLU A 59 3.32 -1.15 -12.72
C GLU A 59 1.97 -0.91 -12.02
N ASP A 60 1.05 -0.20 -12.69
CA ASP A 60 -0.28 0.12 -12.17
C ASP A 60 -1.20 -1.11 -12.17
N HIS A 61 -0.84 -2.10 -11.36
CA HIS A 61 -1.47 -3.40 -11.23
C HIS A 61 -1.24 -3.92 -9.80
N PRO A 62 -2.17 -4.72 -9.21
CA PRO A 62 -1.99 -5.24 -7.85
C PRO A 62 -0.67 -5.98 -7.64
N THR A 63 -0.21 -6.74 -8.64
CA THR A 63 1.08 -7.46 -8.60
C THR A 63 2.27 -6.51 -8.54
N GLY A 64 2.26 -5.44 -9.34
CA GLY A 64 3.34 -4.45 -9.35
C GLY A 64 3.45 -3.72 -8.02
N TRP A 65 2.29 -3.30 -7.49
CA TRP A 65 2.20 -2.68 -6.16
C TRP A 65 2.62 -3.64 -5.04
N LYS A 66 2.25 -4.92 -5.12
CA LYS A 66 2.72 -5.94 -4.17
C LYS A 66 4.25 -6.02 -4.15
N SER A 67 4.89 -6.18 -5.30
CA SER A 67 6.35 -6.25 -5.38
C SER A 67 7.03 -4.96 -4.89
N TYR A 68 6.43 -3.80 -5.16
CA TYR A 68 6.90 -2.54 -4.61
C TYR A 68 6.84 -2.50 -3.08
N LEU A 69 5.71 -2.88 -2.48
CA LEU A 69 5.56 -2.93 -1.01
C LEU A 69 6.54 -3.91 -0.37
N GLU A 70 6.76 -5.08 -0.97
CA GLU A 70 7.74 -6.05 -0.49
C GLU A 70 9.17 -5.49 -0.52
N SER A 71 9.50 -4.66 -1.53
CA SER A 71 10.80 -3.99 -1.64
C SER A 71 11.00 -2.89 -0.59
N LEU A 72 9.92 -2.28 -0.09
CA LEU A 72 9.97 -1.35 1.04
C LEU A 72 10.19 -2.06 2.38
N GLY A 73 10.02 -3.39 2.43
CA GLY A 73 10.25 -4.20 3.63
C GLY A 73 8.99 -4.82 4.23
N PHE A 74 7.81 -4.55 3.68
CA PHE A 74 6.59 -5.27 4.08
C PHE A 74 6.74 -6.77 3.78
N LYS A 75 6.21 -7.62 4.66
CA LYS A 75 6.22 -9.08 4.53
C LYS A 75 4.81 -9.64 4.39
N ASP A 76 4.71 -10.76 3.68
CA ASP A 76 3.46 -11.47 3.39
C ASP A 76 2.38 -10.56 2.81
N VAL A 77 2.76 -9.74 1.82
CA VAL A 77 1.84 -8.77 1.21
C VAL A 77 0.74 -9.50 0.45
N ILE A 78 -0.51 -9.26 0.82
CA ILE A 78 -1.70 -9.87 0.21
C ILE A 78 -2.62 -8.75 -0.29
N PRO A 79 -2.98 -8.73 -1.59
CA PRO A 79 -4.00 -7.83 -2.09
C PRO A 79 -5.38 -8.24 -1.54
N ILE A 80 -6.17 -7.27 -1.12
CA ILE A 80 -7.51 -7.49 -0.57
C ILE A 80 -8.55 -6.61 -1.27
N SER A 81 -9.83 -6.93 -1.08
CA SER A 81 -10.94 -6.11 -1.61
C SER A 81 -11.10 -4.79 -0.82
N CYS A 82 -11.87 -3.85 -1.36
CA CYS A 82 -12.15 -2.61 -0.63
C CYS A 82 -13.13 -2.85 0.53
N GLU A 83 -14.01 -3.85 0.42
CA GLU A 83 -14.91 -4.29 1.48
C GLU A 83 -14.11 -4.83 2.67
N ASP A 84 -13.18 -5.76 2.43
CA ASP A 84 -12.30 -6.32 3.46
C ASP A 84 -11.47 -5.20 4.14
N PHE A 85 -10.99 -4.25 3.32
CA PHE A 85 -10.26 -3.10 3.84
C PHE A 85 -11.14 -2.22 4.71
N TYR A 86 -12.38 -1.95 4.33
CA TYR A 86 -13.28 -1.12 5.14
C TYR A 86 -13.62 -1.79 6.47
N GLU A 87 -13.98 -3.08 6.46
CA GLU A 87 -14.28 -3.85 7.68
C GLU A 87 -13.13 -3.81 8.68
N ASP A 88 -11.90 -3.94 8.21
CA ASP A 88 -10.72 -3.84 9.05
C ASP A 88 -10.55 -2.51 9.77
N THR A 89 -11.12 -1.43 9.21
CA THR A 89 -11.10 -0.07 9.83
C THR A 89 -11.98 0.00 11.06
N LEU A 90 -13.03 -0.82 11.13
CA LEU A 90 -13.96 -0.84 12.27
C LEU A 90 -13.32 -1.44 13.53
N TYR A 91 -12.16 -2.09 13.38
CA TYR A 91 -11.43 -2.77 14.45
C TYR A 91 -10.02 -2.19 14.66
N CYS A 92 -9.79 -0.96 14.20
CA CYS A 92 -8.58 -0.16 14.42
C CYS A 92 -8.66 0.61 15.74
#